data_AF-A0A7V5J484-F1
#
_entry.id   AF-A0A7V5J484-F1
#
_cell.length_a   1.000
_cell.length_b   1.000
_cell.length_c   1.000
_cell.angle_alpha   90.00
_cell.angle_beta   90.00
_cell.angle_gamma   90.00
#
_symmetry.space_group_name_H-M   'P 1'
#
loop_
_entity.id
_entity.type
_entity.pdbx_description
1 polymer ?
#
loop_
_entity_poly.entity_id
_entity_poly.type
_entity_poly.pdbx_seq_one_letter_code
_entity_poly.pdbx_strand_id
1 'polypeptide(L)' 'DHLVCTECGKIEEFMDDFIEKRQELIAKQHNFKMTDHIMKIVGVCEACQKKQK' A
#
# COMPACT_ATOMS: atom_id res chain seq x y z
N ASP A 1 0.52 5.70 -1.22
CA ASP A 1 -0.04 4.34 -1.36
C ASP A 1 -1.48 4.24 -0.91
N HIS A 2 -2.13 3.11 -1.21
CA HIS A 2 -3.56 2.92 -0.96
C HIS A 2 -3.89 1.58 -0.31
N LEU A 3 -4.72 1.60 0.74
CA LEU A 3 -5.48 0.45 1.22
C LEU A 3 -6.86 0.46 0.54
N VAL A 4 -7.29 -0.65 -0.05
CA VAL A 4 -8.58 -0.76 -0.74
C VAL A 4 -9.41 -1.90 -0.18
N CYS A 5 -10.60 -1.56 0.31
CA CYS A 5 -11.59 -2.50 0.81
C CYS A 5 -12.37 -3.15 -0.35
N THR A 6 -12.39 -4.48 -0.40
CA THR A 6 -13.12 -5.25 -1.42
C THR A 6 -14.62 -5.29 -1.20
N GLU A 7 -15.11 -4.99 0.02
CA GLU A 7 -16.53 -5.13 0.36
C GLU A 7 -17.32 -3.84 0.19
N CYS A 8 -16.74 -2.71 0.61
CA CYS A 8 -17.41 -1.42 0.55
C CYS A 8 -16.75 -0.43 -0.41
N GLY A 9 -15.64 -0.80 -1.05
CA GLY A 9 -14.90 0.07 -1.95
C GLY A 9 -14.15 1.21 -1.25
N LYS A 10 -14.09 1.24 0.09
CA LYS A 10 -13.34 2.25 0.84
C LYS A 10 -11.88 2.25 0.41
N ILE A 11 -11.34 3.43 0.15
CA ILE A 11 -9.92 3.67 -0.13
C ILE A 11 -9.37 4.52 1.02
N GLU A 12 -8.23 4.12 1.57
CA GLU A 12 -7.46 4.91 2.53
C GLU A 12 -6.06 5.14 1.99
N GLU A 13 -5.62 6.39 2.04
CA GLU A 13 -4.26 6.76 1.66
C GLU A 13 -3.32 6.58 2.85
N PHE A 14 -2.11 6.13 2.58
CA PHE A 14 -1.04 6.09 3.56
C PHE A 14 0.32 6.36 2.93
N MET A 15 1.25 6.69 3.80
CA MET A 15 2.67 6.87 3.51
C MET A 15 3.47 6.31 4.68
N ASP A 16 4.54 5.58 4.38
CA ASP A 16 5.42 4.99 5.38
C ASP A 16 6.88 5.14 4.96
N ASP A 17 7.63 5.96 5.69
CA ASP A 17 9.03 6.29 5.38
C ASP A 17 9.93 5.05 5.28
N PHE A 18 9.62 3.98 6.02
CA PHE A 18 10.44 2.77 6.00
C PHE A 18 10.21 1.99 4.71
N ILE A 19 8.96 1.87 4.27
CA ILE A 19 8.59 1.26 2.99
C ILE A 19 9.23 2.05 1.83
N GLU A 20 9.09 3.37 1.81
CA GLU A 20 9.66 4.23 0.76
C GLU A 20 11.18 4.03 0.63
N LYS A 21 11.90 4.13 1.75
CA LYS A 21 13.36 3.92 1.78
C LYS A 21 13.74 2.52 1.32
N ARG A 22 12.93 1.51 1.67
CA ARG A 22 13.22 0.13 1.25
C ARG A 22 13.06 -0.04 -0.25
N GLN A 23 12.04 0.56 -0.87
CA GLN A 23 11.83 0.52 -2.32
C GLN A 23 12.99 1.19 -3.07
N GLU A 24 13.43 2.38 -2.63
CA GLU A 24 14.60 3.07 -3.20
C GLU A 24 15.87 2.22 -3.12
N LEU A 25 16.12 1.57 -1.97
CA LEU A 25 17.28 0.72 -1.78
C LEU A 25 17.25 -0.50 -2.70
N ILE A 26 16.09 -1.14 -2.87
CA ILE A 26 15.93 -2.27 -3.81
C ILE A 26 16.21 -1.80 -5.24
N ALA A 27 15.62 -0.69 -5.67
CA ALA A 27 15.86 -0.15 -7.01
C ALA A 27 17.36 0.09 -7.26
N LYS A 28 18.04 0.73 -6.29
CA LYS A 28 19.48 0.96 -6.33
C LYS A 28 20.30 -0.34 -6.42
N GLN A 29 19.94 -1.37 -5.64
CA GLN A 29 20.63 -2.67 -5.66
C GLN A 29 20.56 -3.36 -7.03
N HIS A 30 19.51 -3.09 -7.80
CA HIS A 30 19.31 -3.63 -9.13
C HIS A 30 19.81 -2.68 -10.26
N ASN A 31 20.58 -1.64 -9.92
CA ASN A 31 21.00 -0.58 -10.84
C ASN A 31 19.82 0.07 -11.59
N PHE A 32 18.66 0.15 -10.93
CA PHE A 32 17.43 0.68 -11.48
C PHE A 32 17.18 2.10 -10.95
N LYS A 33 16.90 3.06 -11.83
CA LYS A 33 16.51 4.42 -11.44
C LYS A 33 15.01 4.47 -11.23
N MET A 34 14.59 4.52 -9.98
CA MET A 34 13.19 4.73 -9.60
C MET A 34 12.74 6.13 -10.05
N THR A 35 11.59 6.20 -10.73
CA THR A 35 10.95 7.47 -11.13
C THR A 35 9.60 7.66 -10.49
N ASP A 36 8.94 6.56 -10.13
CA ASP A 36 7.64 6.51 -9.48
C ASP A 36 7.42 5.13 -8.87
N HIS A 37 6.40 4.97 -8.02
CA HIS A 37 5.90 3.68 -7.56
C HIS A 37 4.38 3.70 -7.38
N ILE A 38 3.79 2.51 -7.40
CA ILE A 38 2.38 2.32 -7.05
C ILE A 38 2.32 1.15 -6.09
N MET A 39 1.93 1.41 -4.84
CA MET A 39 1.59 0.35 -3.91
C MET A 39 0.13 0.42 -3.46
N LYS A 40 -0.51 -0.74 -3.60
CA LYS A 40 -1.92 -0.97 -3.30
C LYS A 40 -2.04 -2.24 -2.48
N ILE A 41 -2.60 -2.11 -1.29
CA ILE A 41 -2.95 -3.24 -0.44
C ILE A 41 -4.45 -3.45 -0.55
N VAL A 42 -4.87 -4.64 -0.92
CA VAL A 42 -6.28 -5.00 -1.08
C VAL A 42 -6.69 -5.91 0.06
N GLY A 43 -7.78 -5.56 0.75
CA GLY A 43 -8.26 -6.30 1.90
C GLY A 43 -9.68 -5.91 2.29
N VAL A 44 -10.03 -6.08 3.57
CA VAL A 44 -11.34 -5.71 4.12
C VAL A 44 -11.11 -4.70 5.23
N CYS A 45 -11.78 -3.54 5.20
CA CYS A 45 -11.61 -2.51 6.22
C CYS A 45 -12.18 -2.95 7.58
N GLU A 46 -11.73 -2.33 8.67
CA GLU A 46 -12.16 -2.67 10.03
C GLU A 46 -13.69 -2.66 10.19
N ALA A 47 -14.38 -1.67 9.60
CA ALA A 47 -15.83 -1.57 9.66
C ALA A 47 -16.54 -2.77 9.00
N CYS A 48 -15.99 -3.28 7.90
CA CYS A 48 -16.53 -4.44 7.20
C CYS A 48 -16.21 -5.75 7.93
N GLN A 49 -15.01 -5.88 8.50
CA GLN A 49 -14.65 -7.03 9.34
C GLN A 49 -15.57 -7.15 10.57
N LYS A 50 -15.94 -6.01 11.18
CA LYS A 50 -16.85 -5.98 12.33
C LYS A 50 -18.31 -6.31 11.98
N LYS A 51 -18.73 -6.13 10.73
CA LYS A 51 -20.09 -6.51 10.27
C LYS A 51 -20.28 -8.02 10.10
N GLN A 52 -19.18 -8.77 10.00
CA GLN A 52 -19.19 -10.24 9.84
C GLN A 52 -19.05 -11.00 11.17
N LYS A 53 -18.93 -10.28 12.29
CA LYS A 53 -19.00 -10.84 13.64
C LYS A 53 -20.41 -10.69 14.19
#